data_AF-A0A4Q9HTJ7-F1
#
_entry.id   AF-A0A4Q9HTJ7-F1
#
_cell.length_a   1.000
_cell.length_b   1.000
_cell.length_c   1.000
_cell.angle_alpha   90.00
_cell.angle_beta   90.00
_cell.angle_gamma   90.00
#
_symmetry.space_group_name_H-M   'P 1'
#
loop_
_entity.id
_entity.type
_entity.pdbx_description
1 polymer ?
#
loop_
_entity_poly.entity_id
_entity_poly.type
_entity_poly.pdbx_seq_one_letter_code
_entity_poly.pdbx_strand_id
1 'polypeptide(L)'
;MTHRFSLVLNREVTEQEIAALKAASCADISFAADTLPTDAEIPVSRLEFEDAVTPTLAEAIEAGFETVKVIPELSIPGLSVPAQPAAAEDGTADREATKETAEATS
;
A
#
# COMPACT_ATOMS: atom_id res chain seq x y z
N MET A 1 10.97 -4.99 2.76
CA MET A 1 10.83 -3.52 2.85
C MET A 1 9.44 -3.26 3.39
N THR A 2 9.24 -2.32 4.30
CA THR A 2 7.91 -2.09 4.88
C THR A 2 7.20 -0.97 4.10
N HIS A 3 6.06 -1.31 3.51
CA HIS A 3 5.19 -0.40 2.79
C HIS A 3 4.24 0.30 3.77
N ARG A 4 4.18 1.62 3.66
CA ARG A 4 3.33 2.48 4.50
C ARG A 4 2.47 3.34 3.61
N PHE A 5 1.16 3.29 3.83
CA PHE A 5 0.19 4.14 3.15
C PHE A 5 -0.99 4.38 4.08
N SER A 6 -1.80 5.38 3.76
CA SER A 6 -2.95 5.76 4.58
C SER A 6 -4.18 6.01 3.71
N LEU A 7 -5.32 5.52 4.15
CA LEU A 7 -6.62 5.66 3.50
C LEU A 7 -7.51 6.52 4.38
N VAL A 8 -8.09 7.57 3.81
CA VAL A 8 -9.12 8.38 4.45
C VAL A 8 -10.46 7.81 4.03
N LEU A 9 -11.33 7.52 5.02
CA LEU A 9 -12.68 7.00 4.78
C LEU A 9 -13.72 8.11 4.68
N ASN A 10 -14.91 7.77 4.20
CA ASN A 10 -16.04 8.69 4.09
C ASN A 10 -16.78 8.94 5.42
N ARG A 11 -16.52 8.13 6.45
CA ARG A 11 -17.13 8.24 7.78
C ARG A 11 -16.20 7.70 8.87
N GLU A 12 -16.56 7.92 10.12
CA GLU A 12 -15.94 7.24 11.24
C GLU A 12 -16.30 5.75 11.25
N VAL A 13 -15.30 4.88 11.46
CA VAL A 13 -15.53 3.43 11.63
C VAL A 13 -15.80 3.10 13.09
N THR A 14 -16.77 2.22 13.30
CA THR A 14 -17.09 1.68 14.63
C THR A 14 -16.06 0.65 15.08
N GLU A 15 -15.99 0.38 16.38
CA GLU A 15 -15.08 -0.63 16.94
C GLU A 15 -15.30 -2.03 16.34
N GLN A 16 -16.54 -2.37 15.97
CA GLN A 16 -16.87 -3.63 15.30
C GLN A 16 -16.28 -3.69 13.88
N GLU A 17 -16.39 -2.59 13.14
CA GLU A 17 -15.80 -2.44 11.81
C GLU A 17 -14.27 -2.47 11.87
N ILE A 18 -13.68 -1.80 12.86
CA ILE A 18 -12.23 -1.83 13.13
C ILE A 18 -11.75 -3.28 13.34
N ALA A 19 -12.46 -4.05 14.17
CA ALA A 19 -12.12 -5.45 14.42
C ALA A 19 -12.24 -6.30 13.14
N ALA A 20 -13.28 -6.08 12.34
CA ALA A 20 -13.47 -6.78 11.06
C ALA A 20 -12.36 -6.45 10.05
N LEU A 21 -11.97 -5.17 9.94
CA LEU A 21 -10.89 -4.71 9.06
C LEU A 21 -9.54 -5.30 9.49
N LYS A 22 -9.23 -5.30 10.79
CA LYS A 22 -8.01 -5.93 11.32
C LYS A 22 -7.99 -7.44 11.11
N ALA A 23 -9.14 -8.11 11.19
CA ALA A 23 -9.24 -9.55 10.96
C ALA A 23 -9.13 -9.92 9.47
N ALA A 24 -9.56 -9.04 8.58
CA ALA A 24 -9.52 -9.25 7.13
C ALA A 24 -8.16 -8.88 6.51
N SER A 25 -7.41 -7.97 7.14
CA SER A 25 -6.12 -7.51 6.61
C SER A 25 -4.96 -8.39 7.05
N CYS A 26 -3.98 -8.53 6.16
CA CYS A 26 -2.68 -9.12 6.48
C CYS A 26 -1.68 -8.08 7.01
N ALA A 27 -1.95 -6.79 6.77
CA ALA A 27 -1.13 -5.66 7.20
C ALA A 27 -1.49 -5.22 8.61
N ASP A 28 -0.56 -4.54 9.29
CA ASP A 28 -0.86 -3.87 10.54
C ASP A 28 -1.66 -2.60 10.25
N ILE A 29 -2.90 -2.53 10.78
CA ILE A 29 -3.79 -1.38 10.59
C ILE A 29 -3.90 -0.59 11.89
N SER A 30 -3.52 0.67 11.80
CA SER A 30 -3.75 1.70 12.82
C SER A 30 -4.88 2.64 12.40
N PHE A 31 -5.65 3.12 13.36
CA PHE A 31 -6.81 3.98 13.13
C PHE A 31 -6.58 5.32 13.81
N ALA A 32 -6.71 6.40 13.04
CA ALA A 32 -6.58 7.77 13.50
C ALA A 32 -7.87 8.54 13.20
N ALA A 33 -8.20 9.49 14.08
CA ALA A 33 -9.25 10.46 13.80
C ALA A 33 -8.73 11.51 12.83
N ASP A 34 -9.51 11.82 11.81
CA ASP A 34 -9.16 12.78 10.76
C ASP A 34 -10.41 13.52 10.28
N THR A 35 -10.26 14.46 9.35
CA THR A 35 -11.38 15.20 8.76
C THR A 35 -11.39 15.06 7.25
N LEU A 36 -12.55 15.22 6.61
CA LEU A 36 -12.61 15.13 5.16
C LEU A 36 -11.66 16.15 4.50
N PRO A 37 -10.93 15.77 3.43
CA PRO A 37 -10.02 16.68 2.74
C PRO A 37 -10.75 17.87 2.09
N THR A 38 -12.04 17.69 1.80
CA THR A 38 -12.91 18.73 1.25
C THR A 38 -13.58 19.58 2.33
N ASP A 39 -13.74 19.06 3.55
CA ASP A 39 -14.48 19.71 4.63
C ASP A 39 -13.96 19.30 6.02
N ALA A 40 -13.36 20.25 6.73
CA ALA A 40 -12.72 20.00 8.03
C ALA A 40 -13.72 19.85 9.19
N GLU A 41 -15.03 20.09 8.98
CA GLU A 41 -16.05 19.95 10.01
C GLU A 41 -16.62 18.52 10.08
N ILE A 42 -16.35 17.71 9.06
CA ILE A 42 -16.83 16.33 8.99
C ILE A 42 -15.74 15.39 9.54
N PRO A 43 -15.95 14.78 10.73
CA PRO A 43 -15.03 13.81 11.28
C PRO A 43 -15.09 12.51 10.46
N VAL A 44 -13.92 11.96 10.16
CA VAL A 44 -13.76 10.70 9.45
C VAL A 44 -12.64 9.88 10.10
N SER A 45 -12.59 8.60 9.77
CA SER A 45 -11.47 7.75 10.16
C SER A 45 -10.42 7.69 9.07
N ARG A 46 -9.17 7.87 9.48
CA ARG A 46 -7.98 7.57 8.67
C ARG A 46 -7.41 6.23 9.11
N LEU A 47 -7.20 5.34 8.15
CA LEU A 47 -6.53 4.07 8.34
C LEU A 47 -5.09 4.22 7.89
N GLU A 48 -4.17 3.82 8.73
CA GLU A 48 -2.75 3.75 8.43
C GLU A 48 -2.38 2.28 8.31
N PHE A 49 -1.88 1.90 7.14
CA PHE A 49 -1.47 0.55 6.84
C PHE A 49 0.06 0.47 6.88
N GLU A 50 0.55 -0.48 7.65
CA GLU A 50 1.94 -0.90 7.65
C GLU A 50 2.03 -2.36 7.19
N ASP A 51 2.43 -2.53 5.94
CA ASP A 51 2.55 -3.84 5.31
C ASP A 51 4.03 -4.20 5.15
N ALA A 52 4.45 -5.28 5.79
CA ALA A 52 5.80 -5.85 5.64
C ALA A 52 5.79 -7.20 4.89
N VAL A 53 4.62 -7.58 4.35
CA VAL A 53 4.36 -8.92 3.81
C VAL A 53 4.37 -8.91 2.29
N THR A 54 3.73 -7.91 1.68
CA THR A 54 3.67 -7.73 0.23
C THR A 54 5.03 -7.29 -0.33
N PRO A 55 5.36 -7.74 -1.55
CA PRO A 55 6.65 -7.42 -2.16
C PRO A 55 6.65 -6.02 -2.80
N THR A 56 5.48 -5.44 -3.07
CA THR A 56 5.33 -4.13 -3.71
C THR A 56 4.30 -3.26 -3.02
N LEU A 57 4.50 -1.94 -3.08
CA LEU A 57 3.54 -0.96 -2.56
C LEU A 57 2.18 -1.06 -3.27
N ALA A 58 2.17 -1.37 -4.57
CA ALA A 58 0.92 -1.52 -5.32
C ALA A 58 0.07 -2.66 -4.76
N GLU A 59 0.68 -3.83 -4.52
CA GLU A 59 -0.01 -4.96 -3.89
C GLU A 59 -0.46 -4.65 -2.46
N ALA A 60 0.37 -3.92 -1.69
CA ALA A 60 -0.02 -3.46 -0.35
C ALA A 60 -1.29 -2.59 -0.41
N ILE A 61 -1.33 -1.65 -1.34
CA ILE A 61 -2.47 -0.75 -1.55
C ILE A 61 -3.69 -1.55 -1.98
N GLU A 62 -3.58 -2.42 -2.98
CA GLU A 62 -4.68 -3.26 -3.45
C GLU A 62 -5.27 -4.12 -2.32
N ALA A 63 -4.43 -4.75 -1.50
CA ALA A 63 -4.86 -5.49 -0.33
C ALA A 63 -5.58 -4.61 0.70
N GLY A 64 -5.11 -3.37 0.91
CA GLY A 64 -5.79 -2.37 1.74
C GLY A 64 -7.17 -2.01 1.20
N PHE A 65 -7.30 -1.78 -0.11
CA PHE A 65 -8.60 -1.52 -0.77
C PHE A 65 -9.55 -2.72 -0.65
N GLU A 66 -9.07 -3.94 -0.82
CA GLU A 66 -9.87 -5.15 -0.61
C GLU A 66 -10.33 -5.30 0.83
N THR A 67 -9.48 -4.95 1.80
CA THR A 67 -9.85 -4.96 3.22
C THR A 67 -11.02 -4.02 3.48
N VAL A 68 -10.98 -2.78 2.97
CA VAL A 68 -12.06 -1.80 3.16
C VAL A 68 -13.36 -2.25 2.48
N LYS A 69 -13.28 -2.97 1.36
CA LYS A 69 -14.46 -3.53 0.66
C LYS A 69 -15.25 -4.56 1.47
N VAL A 70 -14.68 -5.13 2.54
CA VAL A 70 -15.42 -6.01 3.47
C VAL A 70 -16.62 -5.29 4.07
N ILE A 71 -16.56 -3.96 4.18
CA ILE A 71 -17.66 -3.13 4.64
C ILE A 71 -18.19 -2.33 3.43
N PRO A 72 -19.32 -2.75 2.84
CA PRO A 72 -19.82 -2.16 1.59
C PRO A 72 -20.28 -0.70 1.73
N GLU A 73 -20.49 -0.22 2.96
CA GLU A 73 -20.82 1.18 3.24
C GLU A 73 -19.59 2.10 3.29
N LEU A 74 -18.38 1.54 3.34
CA LEU A 74 -17.15 2.34 3.38
C LEU A 74 -16.70 2.68 1.96
N SER A 75 -16.36 3.95 1.78
CA SER A 75 -15.72 4.49 0.59
C SER A 75 -14.42 5.18 0.97
N ILE A 76 -13.46 5.18 0.04
CA ILE A 76 -12.13 5.76 0.23
C ILE A 76 -12.05 7.05 -0.60
N PRO A 77 -12.47 8.20 -0.04
CA PRO A 77 -12.32 9.50 -0.70
C PRO A 77 -10.87 9.94 -0.88
N GLY A 78 -9.93 9.42 -0.10
CA GLY A 78 -8.53 9.83 -0.16
C GLY A 78 -7.54 8.70 0.09
N LEU A 79 -6.48 8.67 -0.71
CA LEU A 79 -5.29 7.85 -0.51
C LEU A 79 -4.10 8.78 -0.33
N SER A 80 -3.37 8.61 0.78
CA SER A 80 -2.13 9.32 1.07
C SER A 80 -0.99 8.32 1.18
N VAL A 81 -0.02 8.45 0.29
CA VAL A 81 1.20 7.65 0.26
C VAL A 81 2.36 8.58 0.63
N PRO A 82 2.96 8.44 1.82
CA PRO A 82 4.17 9.19 2.15
C PRO A 82 5.29 8.80 1.17
N ALA A 83 6.21 9.73 0.91
CA ALA A 83 7.37 9.47 0.07
C ALA A 83 8.17 8.29 0.66
N GLN A 84 7.99 7.10 0.08
CA GLN A 84 8.78 5.94 0.42
C GLN A 84 10.14 6.07 -0.29
N PRO A 85 11.24 5.64 0.34
CA PRO A 85 12.51 5.54 -0.38
C PRO A 85 12.25 4.66 -1.61
N ALA A 86 12.50 5.21 -2.80
CA ALA A 86 12.42 4.43 -4.02
C ALA A 86 13.33 3.22 -3.82
N ALA A 87 12.76 2.02 -3.86
CA ALA A 87 13.57 0.84 -4.10
C ALA A 87 14.34 1.18 -5.37
N ALA A 88 15.67 1.19 -5.28
CA ALA A 88 16.50 1.36 -6.46
C ALA A 88 15.96 0.37 -7.50
N GLU A 89 15.46 0.88 -8.62
CA GLU A 89 15.16 0.03 -9.76
C GLU A 89 16.44 -0.77 -10.01
N ASP A 90 16.39 -2.07 -9.77
CA ASP A 90 17.48 -2.98 -10.11
C ASP A 90 17.57 -2.91 -11.63
N GLY A 91 18.45 -2.02 -12.07
CA GLY A 91 18.54 -1.58 -13.44
C GLY A 91 18.90 -2.75 -14.31
N THR A 92 18.03 -3.00 -15.28
CA THR A 92 18.38 -3.59 -16.58
C THR A 92 18.96 -4.99 -16.54
N ALA A 93 18.15 -5.92 -17.05
CA ALA A 93 18.67 -6.97 -17.89
C ALA A 93 19.63 -6.39 -18.94
N ASP A 94 20.94 -6.56 -18.74
CA ASP A 94 21.88 -6.62 -19.85
C ASP A 94 22.33 -8.08 -20.01
N ARG A 95 21.85 -8.62 -21.12
CA ARG A 95 22.10 -9.97 -21.58
C ARG A 95 23.17 -9.87 -22.66
N GLU A 96 24.40 -9.47 -22.35
CA GLU A 96 25.50 -9.59 -23.31
C GLU A 96 26.14 -10.98 -23.21
N ALA A 97 25.51 -11.92 -23.92
CA ALA A 97 26.18 -13.10 -24.42
C ALA A 97 26.98 -12.71 -25.68
N THR A 98 28.25 -12.33 -25.52
CA THR A 98 29.21 -12.24 -26.63
C THR A 98 30.35 -13.22 -26.41
N LYS A 99 30.12 -14.42 -26.95
CA LYS A 99 31.09 -15.40 -27.49
C LYS A 99 32.57 -14.96 -27.39
N GLU A 100 33.28 -15.56 -26.45
CA GLU A 100 34.72 -15.77 -26.57
C GLU A 100 34.95 -16.73 -27.75
N THR A 101 35.25 -16.16 -28.92
CA THR A 101 35.77 -16.93 -30.06
C THR A 101 37.27 -17.05 -29.82
N ALA A 102 37.69 -18.17 -29.24
CA ALA A 102 39.09 -18.55 -29.16
C ALA A 102 39.69 -18.54 -30.57
N GLU A 103 40.67 -17.66 -30.78
CA GLU A 103 41.50 -17.61 -31.97
C GLU A 103 42.24 -18.95 -32.16
N ALA A 104 42.06 -19.53 -33.34
CA ALA A 104 43.00 -20.44 -33.95
C ALA A 104 43.78 -19.66 -35.02
N THR A 105 45.03 -20.11 -35.26
CA THR A 105 45.96 -19.68 -36.33
C THR A 105 46.87 -18.51 -35.89
N SER A 106 48.20 -18.59 -35.87
CA SER A 106 49.15 -19.44 -36.59
C SER A 106 50.53 -19.46 -35.93
#